data_AF-A0A365XT30-F1
#
_entry.id   AF-A0A365XT30-F1
#
_cell.length_a   1.000
_cell.length_b   1.000
_cell.length_c   1.000
_cell.angle_alpha   90.00
_cell.angle_beta   90.00
_cell.angle_gamma   90.00
#
_symmetry.space_group_name_H-M   'P 1'
#
loop_
_entity.id
_entity.type
_entity.pdbx_description
1 polymer ?
#
loop_
_entity_poly.entity_id
_entity_poly.type
_entity_poly.pdbx_seq_one_letter_code
_entity_poly.pdbx_strand_id
1 'polypeptide(L)'
;MNITTTKSFYHTVLAAILLLAAACSKDKADVRSGNEPDYSNMARSGVRLVTFSKTDVMVNGMKVTNWYASPLNAPVIGAPYPTPYFPATGKLSGTWYLPQQFLDSKGQATIKTGIPQGLSMSDFITDSFLVQDDYYRPSDYYLSTSAAAHSGIYSVTQVPRTTALPSDPSHIRIRLVNLCTSMGNGGNSGLTLAFADGSPVNSITSGITNHTWSDYVELPYGTYQFKVLIDGSGSQIPGKPPILTNATSEVDYSLQGTQVYYSPVQTFQPGGVYTVAVGITPSAYQFREYPLYPNCFSIITDIAPTANLTYGRIQMVNAVDEGERGLQIQIDGMQQPSVPYGKAGSYVTLVTGTHILKVADATGKGMIEKSIDLKGGDNLTIWAYPTAGNGTALTVVSNNMTGARTNGTNADGSDGANNLYDPLNFNMLVQTRFLNLCPDLPEVTFTTTNGTLFKEGLFSAARAAQHLLPGIPSSPLTVPYPYVDLRAVTGSEVQVYRSQPGVLPGDRITTVPELTPADFVRMPSSLFLNGSFGAEPGVYTVALVGRNNAAQHPRMIVIKHNL
;
A
#
# COMPACT_ATOMS: atom_id res chain seq x y z
N MET A 1 51.12 41.25 -58.38
CA MET A 1 50.41 40.25 -57.55
C MET A 1 49.51 41.04 -56.60
N ASN A 2 48.20 40.93 -56.78
CA ASN A 2 47.22 41.94 -56.39
C ASN A 2 46.96 41.99 -54.87
N ILE A 3 46.94 43.21 -54.32
CA ILE A 3 46.67 43.54 -52.91
C ILE A 3 45.30 42.99 -52.42
N THR A 4 44.39 42.67 -53.34
CA THR A 4 43.08 42.07 -53.05
C THR A 4 43.16 40.60 -52.65
N THR A 5 44.06 39.80 -53.23
CA THR A 5 44.18 38.36 -52.90
C THR A 5 44.77 38.16 -51.50
N THR A 6 45.68 39.05 -51.10
CA THR A 6 46.31 39.03 -49.77
C THR A 6 45.29 39.35 -48.69
N LYS A 7 44.39 40.32 -48.91
CA LYS A 7 43.32 40.65 -47.95
C LYS A 7 42.35 39.48 -47.77
N SER A 8 41.84 38.87 -48.84
CA SER A 8 40.93 37.72 -48.69
C SER A 8 41.58 36.56 -47.95
N PHE A 9 42.86 36.26 -48.23
CA PHE A 9 43.58 35.21 -47.51
C PHE A 9 43.67 35.49 -45.99
N TYR A 10 44.00 36.71 -45.59
CA TYR A 10 44.04 37.07 -44.17
C TYR A 10 42.66 37.02 -43.51
N HIS A 11 41.58 37.40 -44.19
CA HIS A 11 40.23 37.32 -43.64
C HIS A 11 39.77 35.86 -43.48
N THR A 12 40.09 34.98 -44.44
CA THR A 12 39.77 33.56 -44.34
C THR A 12 40.56 32.88 -43.23
N VAL A 13 41.84 33.21 -43.07
CA VAL A 13 42.67 32.69 -41.99
C VAL A 13 42.18 33.21 -40.63
N LEU A 14 41.83 34.50 -40.51
CA LEU A 14 41.29 35.05 -39.27
C LEU A 14 39.94 34.41 -38.90
N ALA A 15 39.06 34.21 -39.88
CA ALA A 15 37.77 33.53 -39.69
C ALA A 15 37.95 32.06 -39.28
N ALA A 16 38.90 31.35 -39.87
CA ALA A 16 39.22 29.98 -39.50
C ALA A 16 39.80 29.89 -38.07
N ILE A 17 40.66 30.83 -37.69
CA ILE A 17 41.22 30.92 -36.32
C ILE A 17 40.12 31.27 -35.31
N LEU A 18 39.20 32.18 -35.64
CA LEU A 18 38.04 32.51 -34.80
C LEU A 18 37.10 31.31 -34.64
N LEU A 19 36.87 30.53 -35.70
CA LEU A 19 36.06 29.30 -35.65
C LEU A 19 36.74 28.20 -34.82
N LEU A 20 38.06 28.04 -34.92
CA LEU A 20 38.84 27.08 -34.11
C LEU A 20 38.89 27.49 -32.63
N ALA A 21 39.02 28.79 -32.33
CA ALA A 21 38.99 29.30 -30.97
C ALA A 21 37.61 29.15 -30.30
N ALA A 22 36.53 29.36 -31.06
CA ALA A 22 35.15 29.15 -30.58
C ALA A 22 34.78 27.66 -30.41
N ALA A 23 35.40 26.75 -31.18
CA ALA A 23 35.19 25.31 -31.03
C ALA A 23 35.89 24.73 -29.79
N CYS A 24 37.02 25.32 -29.37
CA CYS A 24 37.74 24.91 -28.16
C CYS A 24 37.16 25.47 -26.85
N SER A 25 36.25 26.46 -26.91
CA SER A 25 35.55 27.00 -25.74
C SER A 25 34.15 26.44 -25.57
N LYS A 26 33.80 25.35 -26.26
CA LYS A 26 32.59 24.61 -25.92
C LYS A 26 32.91 23.88 -24.62
N ASP A 27 32.64 24.56 -23.50
CA ASP A 27 32.49 23.91 -22.21
C ASP A 27 31.67 22.64 -22.49
N LYS A 28 32.28 21.49 -22.24
CA LYS A 28 31.48 20.29 -22.04
C LYS A 28 30.60 20.69 -20.88
N ALA A 29 29.33 21.00 -21.16
CA ALA A 29 28.35 21.26 -20.12
C ALA A 29 28.60 20.16 -19.09
N ASP A 30 28.96 20.57 -17.87
CA ASP A 30 29.23 19.64 -16.77
C ASP A 30 28.21 18.53 -16.90
N VAL A 31 28.68 17.29 -17.02
CA VAL A 31 27.79 16.13 -16.93
C VAL A 31 27.27 16.18 -15.50
N ARG A 32 26.22 16.97 -15.30
CA ARG A 32 25.47 17.02 -14.06
C ARG A 32 24.90 15.62 -13.91
N SER A 33 25.08 15.05 -12.73
CA SER A 33 24.34 13.85 -12.31
C SER A 33 22.88 14.00 -12.74
N GLY A 34 22.40 13.12 -13.63
CA GLY A 34 21.04 13.16 -14.20
C GLY A 34 20.95 13.47 -15.70
N ASN A 35 22.06 13.72 -16.40
CA ASN A 35 22.12 13.90 -17.86
C ASN A 35 22.70 12.67 -18.61
N GLU A 36 22.85 11.54 -17.93
CA GLU A 36 23.27 10.28 -18.55
C GLU A 36 22.18 9.75 -19.52
N PRO A 37 22.56 9.02 -20.60
CA PRO A 37 21.60 8.31 -21.42
C PRO A 37 20.76 7.35 -20.56
N ASP A 38 19.44 7.46 -20.62
CA ASP A 38 18.54 6.56 -19.90
C ASP A 38 18.23 5.31 -20.75
N TYR A 39 18.70 4.16 -20.28
CA TYR A 39 18.46 2.86 -20.90
C TYR A 39 17.31 2.08 -20.23
N SER A 40 16.44 2.75 -19.47
CA SER A 40 15.24 2.15 -18.85
C SER A 40 14.25 1.55 -19.87
N ASN A 41 14.26 2.03 -21.12
CA ASN A 41 13.35 1.63 -22.19
C ASN A 41 13.86 0.49 -23.08
N MET A 42 14.96 -0.17 -22.72
CA MET A 42 15.49 -1.28 -23.52
C MET A 42 14.57 -2.50 -23.51
N ALA A 43 14.65 -3.31 -24.58
CA ALA A 43 13.93 -4.58 -24.67
C ALA A 43 14.30 -5.49 -23.49
N ARG A 44 13.28 -5.91 -22.74
CA ARG A 44 13.42 -6.70 -21.51
C ARG A 44 13.48 -8.19 -21.83
N SER A 45 14.35 -8.92 -21.14
CA SER A 45 14.30 -10.39 -21.13
C SER A 45 13.27 -10.91 -20.13
N GLY A 46 13.02 -12.21 -20.12
CA GLY A 46 12.26 -12.90 -19.08
C GLY A 46 12.98 -12.95 -17.72
N VAL A 47 14.29 -12.70 -17.69
CA VAL A 47 15.11 -12.66 -16.47
C VAL A 47 14.86 -11.38 -15.69
N ARG A 48 14.52 -11.51 -14.41
CA ARG A 48 14.41 -10.39 -13.47
C ARG A 48 15.28 -10.61 -12.25
N LEU A 49 16.13 -9.64 -11.94
CA LEU A 49 16.88 -9.60 -10.69
C LEU A 49 16.03 -8.91 -9.62
N VAL A 50 16.02 -9.47 -8.41
CA VAL A 50 15.24 -8.94 -7.28
C VAL A 50 16.16 -8.77 -6.07
N THR A 51 16.14 -7.61 -5.44
CA THR A 51 16.88 -7.35 -4.20
C THR A 51 16.03 -6.60 -3.18
N PHE A 52 16.25 -6.92 -1.91
CA PHE A 52 15.66 -6.24 -0.77
C PHE A 52 16.52 -5.07 -0.26
N SER A 53 17.73 -4.90 -0.77
CA SER A 53 18.69 -3.85 -0.38
C SER A 53 19.19 -3.05 -1.59
N LYS A 54 20.08 -2.07 -1.37
CA LYS A 54 20.83 -1.44 -2.46
C LYS A 54 21.99 -2.35 -2.85
N THR A 55 22.00 -2.82 -4.09
CA THR A 55 22.96 -3.84 -4.56
C THR A 55 23.74 -3.34 -5.78
N ASP A 56 25.03 -3.64 -5.80
CA ASP A 56 25.85 -3.45 -6.99
C ASP A 56 25.76 -4.67 -7.91
N VAL A 57 25.73 -4.42 -9.22
CA VAL A 57 25.55 -5.46 -10.24
C VAL A 57 26.57 -5.26 -11.37
N MET A 58 27.18 -6.36 -11.81
CA MET A 58 27.86 -6.48 -13.09
C MET A 58 27.19 -7.56 -13.93
N VAL A 59 27.17 -7.35 -15.24
CA VAL A 59 26.65 -8.28 -16.23
C VAL A 59 27.73 -8.55 -17.26
N ASN A 60 28.15 -9.81 -17.42
CA ASN A 60 29.24 -10.21 -18.31
C ASN A 60 30.53 -9.38 -18.10
N GLY A 61 30.84 -9.06 -16.83
CA GLY A 61 31.98 -8.21 -16.46
C GLY A 61 31.78 -6.70 -16.64
N MET A 62 30.67 -6.25 -17.24
CA MET A 62 30.32 -4.83 -17.34
C MET A 62 29.61 -4.36 -16.06
N LYS A 63 30.14 -3.31 -15.42
CA LYS A 63 29.48 -2.63 -14.30
C LYS A 63 28.26 -1.88 -14.81
N VAL A 64 27.06 -2.32 -14.39
CA VAL A 64 25.80 -1.62 -14.71
C VAL A 64 25.36 -0.69 -13.59
N THR A 65 25.88 -0.89 -12.37
CA THR A 65 25.78 0.03 -11.22
C THR A 65 27.09 0.79 -11.01
N ASN A 66 27.10 1.79 -10.12
CA ASN A 66 28.24 2.70 -9.94
C ASN A 66 29.41 2.12 -9.10
N TRP A 67 29.24 0.99 -8.40
CA TRP A 67 30.25 0.34 -7.54
C TRP A 67 30.99 1.29 -6.56
N TYR A 68 30.41 2.45 -6.30
CA TYR A 68 30.94 3.47 -5.40
C TYR A 68 30.34 3.28 -4.02
N ALA A 69 31.15 3.41 -2.96
CA ALA A 69 30.61 3.72 -1.64
C ALA A 69 31.07 5.10 -1.17
N SER A 70 30.11 5.80 -0.59
CA SER A 70 30.38 7.08 0.05
C SER A 70 31.13 6.81 1.36
N PRO A 71 32.35 7.33 1.55
CA PRO A 71 32.99 7.27 2.84
C PRO A 71 32.16 8.05 3.87
N LEU A 72 32.22 7.66 5.15
CA LEU A 72 31.40 8.24 6.23
C LEU A 72 31.63 9.75 6.43
N ASN A 73 32.75 10.28 5.95
CA ASN A 73 33.14 11.69 6.01
C ASN A 73 32.94 12.45 4.69
N ALA A 74 32.21 11.88 3.73
CA ALA A 74 31.92 12.58 2.48
C ALA A 74 31.12 13.88 2.74
N PRO A 75 31.44 15.01 2.08
CA PRO A 75 30.73 16.27 2.26
C PRO A 75 29.24 16.18 1.86
N VAL A 76 28.88 15.18 1.06
CA VAL A 76 27.50 14.78 0.78
C VAL A 76 27.40 13.27 0.95
N ILE A 77 27.06 12.81 2.16
CA ILE A 77 26.76 11.41 2.43
C ILE A 77 25.58 10.99 1.54
N GLY A 78 25.79 9.99 0.68
CA GLY A 78 24.71 9.42 -0.14
C GLY A 78 24.38 10.18 -1.43
N ALA A 79 25.25 11.08 -1.92
CA ALA A 79 25.10 11.64 -3.26
C ALA A 79 24.94 10.49 -4.29
N PRO A 80 23.86 10.46 -5.09
CA PRO A 80 23.67 9.42 -6.09
C PRO A 80 24.72 9.59 -7.18
N TYR A 81 25.42 8.51 -7.51
CA TYR A 81 26.26 8.44 -8.71
C TYR A 81 25.47 7.67 -9.76
N PRO A 82 24.58 8.31 -10.52
CA PRO A 82 23.70 7.61 -11.44
C PRO A 82 24.47 6.78 -12.47
N THR A 83 23.83 5.75 -13.00
CA THR A 83 24.33 5.02 -14.17
C THR A 83 23.26 5.01 -15.25
N PRO A 84 23.61 4.75 -16.52
CA PRO A 84 22.63 4.65 -17.60
C PRO A 84 21.50 3.63 -17.37
N TYR A 85 21.75 2.61 -16.54
CA TYR A 85 20.75 1.59 -16.18
C TYR A 85 20.01 1.88 -14.88
N PHE A 86 20.58 2.74 -14.02
CA PHE A 86 20.03 3.14 -12.72
C PHE A 86 20.20 4.66 -12.53
N PRO A 87 19.46 5.50 -13.27
CA PRO A 87 19.67 6.94 -13.30
C PRO A 87 19.25 7.66 -12.00
N ALA A 88 18.45 7.02 -11.14
CA ALA A 88 18.02 7.63 -9.88
C ALA A 88 19.06 7.53 -8.75
N THR A 89 19.73 6.38 -8.64
CA THR A 89 20.62 6.08 -7.48
C THR A 89 21.97 5.49 -7.88
N GLY A 90 22.10 5.02 -9.12
CA GLY A 90 23.23 4.23 -9.60
C GLY A 90 23.34 2.83 -8.99
N LYS A 91 22.34 2.39 -8.22
CA LYS A 91 22.28 1.07 -7.57
C LYS A 91 20.99 0.35 -7.95
N LEU A 92 21.04 -0.98 -7.98
CA LEU A 92 19.83 -1.80 -8.03
C LEU A 92 19.11 -1.70 -6.69
N SER A 93 17.81 -1.42 -6.71
CA SER A 93 16.93 -1.45 -5.53
C SER A 93 15.55 -1.93 -5.98
N GLY A 94 15.03 -3.00 -5.35
CA GLY A 94 13.77 -3.61 -5.77
C GLY A 94 13.98 -4.59 -6.92
N THR A 95 13.39 -4.32 -8.08
CA THR A 95 13.45 -5.25 -9.23
C THR A 95 14.04 -4.60 -10.49
N TRP A 96 14.71 -5.41 -11.31
CA TRP A 96 15.21 -4.97 -12.61
C TRP A 96 15.16 -6.13 -13.61
N TYR A 97 14.51 -5.90 -14.74
CA TYR A 97 14.53 -6.84 -15.85
C TYR A 97 15.86 -6.69 -16.60
N LEU A 98 16.56 -7.80 -16.80
CA LEU A 98 17.82 -7.79 -17.53
C LEU A 98 17.56 -7.43 -19.00
N PRO A 99 18.19 -6.38 -19.57
CA PRO A 99 18.06 -6.07 -20.98
C PRO A 99 18.55 -7.22 -21.88
N GLN A 100 17.81 -7.52 -22.95
CA GLN A 100 18.13 -8.62 -23.87
C GLN A 100 19.53 -8.50 -24.50
N GLN A 101 20.05 -7.28 -24.66
CA GLN A 101 21.40 -7.05 -25.19
C GLN A 101 22.53 -7.69 -24.37
N PHE A 102 22.27 -8.01 -23.11
CA PHE A 102 23.25 -8.65 -22.25
C PHE A 102 23.26 -10.17 -22.36
N LEU A 103 22.27 -10.74 -23.05
CA LEU A 103 22.18 -12.17 -23.25
C LEU A 103 23.06 -12.55 -24.44
N ASP A 104 23.81 -13.64 -24.29
CA ASP A 104 24.55 -14.25 -25.40
C ASP A 104 23.61 -14.96 -26.38
N SER A 105 24.18 -15.60 -27.41
CA SER A 105 23.40 -16.35 -28.41
C SER A 105 22.62 -17.55 -27.84
N LYS A 106 22.90 -17.96 -26.59
CA LYS A 106 22.18 -19.02 -25.87
C LYS A 106 21.10 -18.44 -24.94
N GLY A 107 20.91 -17.12 -24.91
CA GLY A 107 20.02 -16.47 -23.96
C GLY A 107 20.58 -16.41 -22.55
N GLN A 108 21.90 -16.44 -22.37
CA GLN A 108 22.56 -16.50 -21.06
C GLN A 108 23.33 -15.23 -20.73
N ALA A 109 23.44 -14.91 -19.44
CA ALA A 109 24.36 -13.90 -18.95
C ALA A 109 24.99 -14.32 -17.62
N THR A 110 26.21 -13.89 -17.37
CA THR A 110 26.87 -14.02 -16.06
C THR A 110 26.63 -12.77 -15.24
N ILE A 111 26.04 -12.93 -14.06
CA ILE A 111 25.76 -11.85 -13.13
C ILE A 111 26.75 -11.93 -11.97
N LYS A 112 27.34 -10.80 -11.61
CA LYS A 112 28.11 -10.62 -10.38
C LYS A 112 27.45 -9.54 -9.55
N THR A 113 27.35 -9.77 -8.24
CA THR A 113 26.73 -8.84 -7.31
C THR A 113 27.71 -8.45 -6.21
N GLY A 114 27.61 -7.21 -5.73
CA GLY A 114 28.47 -6.67 -4.67
C GLY A 114 27.69 -5.82 -3.66
N ILE A 115 28.27 -5.65 -2.48
CA ILE A 115 27.86 -4.64 -1.50
C ILE A 115 28.67 -3.36 -1.80
N PRO A 116 28.11 -2.15 -1.65
CA PRO A 116 28.86 -0.91 -1.85
C PRO A 116 30.17 -0.89 -1.04
N GLN A 117 31.31 -0.81 -1.74
CA GLN A 117 32.67 -0.90 -1.14
C GLN A 117 33.05 0.31 -0.26
N GLY A 118 32.96 0.16 1.06
CA GLY A 118 33.42 1.16 2.05
C GLY A 118 33.33 0.73 3.52
N LEU A 119 32.78 -0.46 3.79
CA LEU A 119 32.80 -1.10 5.11
C LEU A 119 33.75 -2.29 5.03
N SER A 120 34.58 -2.51 6.05
CA SER A 120 35.51 -3.65 6.17
C SER A 120 34.75 -4.97 6.37
N MET A 121 33.93 -5.35 5.41
CA MET A 121 33.26 -6.65 5.33
C MET A 121 33.82 -7.37 4.11
N SER A 122 34.23 -8.63 4.25
CA SER A 122 34.64 -9.45 3.11
C SER A 122 33.51 -9.51 2.07
N ASP A 123 33.86 -9.67 0.79
CA ASP A 123 32.90 -9.87 -0.29
C ASP A 123 32.11 -11.15 -0.03
N PHE A 124 30.97 -10.98 0.63
CA PHE A 124 30.16 -12.02 1.22
C PHE A 124 29.05 -12.48 0.28
N ILE A 125 29.08 -12.09 -1.00
CA ILE A 125 28.05 -12.43 -1.98
C ILE A 125 28.63 -13.41 -3.01
N THR A 126 27.81 -14.37 -3.46
CA THR A 126 28.13 -15.27 -4.59
C THR A 126 28.95 -14.56 -5.68
N ASP A 127 30.15 -15.06 -5.96
CA ASP A 127 31.17 -14.40 -6.76
C ASP A 127 30.68 -14.07 -8.18
N SER A 128 29.92 -15.00 -8.78
CA SER A 128 29.07 -14.79 -9.95
C SER A 128 28.11 -15.97 -10.14
N PHE A 129 27.02 -15.79 -10.87
CA PHE A 129 26.06 -16.84 -11.21
C PHE A 129 25.53 -16.65 -12.64
N LEU A 130 25.10 -17.74 -13.26
CA LEU A 130 24.52 -17.72 -14.60
C LEU A 130 23.00 -17.48 -14.50
N VAL A 131 22.48 -16.62 -15.37
CA VAL A 131 21.04 -16.50 -15.62
C VAL A 131 20.72 -16.99 -17.03
N GLN A 132 19.51 -17.51 -17.20
CA GLN A 132 19.01 -18.00 -18.48
C GLN A 132 17.66 -17.35 -18.76
N ASP A 133 17.54 -16.77 -19.94
CA ASP A 133 16.25 -16.33 -20.46
C ASP A 133 15.47 -17.53 -21.00
N ASP A 134 14.24 -17.64 -20.51
CA ASP A 134 13.22 -18.56 -21.01
C ASP A 134 11.92 -17.76 -21.06
N TYR A 135 11.50 -17.41 -22.27
CA TYR A 135 10.28 -16.64 -22.51
C TYR A 135 9.02 -17.34 -21.98
N TYR A 136 8.97 -18.67 -22.05
CA TYR A 136 7.81 -19.46 -21.64
C TYR A 136 7.83 -19.76 -20.13
N ARG A 137 9.02 -19.73 -19.51
CA ARG A 137 9.22 -19.97 -18.07
C ARG A 137 10.16 -18.93 -17.48
N PRO A 138 9.76 -17.64 -17.46
CA PRO A 138 10.61 -16.59 -16.94
C PRO A 138 10.95 -16.85 -15.47
N SER A 139 12.12 -16.40 -15.03
CA SER A 139 12.60 -16.61 -13.67
C SER A 139 12.98 -15.30 -13.00
N ASP A 140 12.64 -15.21 -11.72
CA ASP A 140 13.18 -14.20 -10.82
C ASP A 140 14.41 -14.76 -10.11
N TYR A 141 15.48 -13.99 -10.07
CA TYR A 141 16.70 -14.29 -9.33
C TYR A 141 16.78 -13.36 -8.13
N TYR A 142 16.39 -13.89 -6.98
CA TYR A 142 16.43 -13.17 -5.71
C TYR A 142 17.86 -13.15 -5.20
N LEU A 143 18.39 -11.95 -5.01
CA LEU A 143 19.75 -11.68 -4.59
C LEU A 143 19.82 -11.66 -3.06
N SER A 144 20.98 -12.06 -2.53
CA SER A 144 21.28 -12.03 -1.10
C SER A 144 20.34 -12.86 -0.22
N THR A 145 19.96 -14.06 -0.67
CA THR A 145 18.88 -14.84 -0.04
C THR A 145 19.34 -15.79 1.06
N SER A 146 20.56 -16.35 1.01
CA SER A 146 20.98 -17.30 2.07
C SER A 146 21.80 -16.67 3.20
N ALA A 147 21.47 -17.12 4.42
CA ALA A 147 22.32 -17.08 5.59
C ALA A 147 22.69 -18.53 5.97
N ALA A 148 23.29 -19.27 5.04
CA ALA A 148 23.87 -20.58 5.37
C ALA A 148 25.14 -20.36 6.23
N ALA A 149 24.92 -20.42 7.54
CA ALA A 149 25.89 -20.65 8.62
C ALA A 149 27.10 -19.70 8.73
N HIS A 150 27.01 -18.72 9.63
CA HIS A 150 28.14 -18.11 10.38
C HIS A 150 29.35 -17.55 9.59
N SER A 151 29.36 -17.63 8.26
CA SER A 151 30.54 -17.41 7.40
C SER A 151 30.30 -16.35 6.33
N GLY A 152 29.09 -15.80 6.28
CA GLY A 152 28.73 -14.68 5.41
C GLY A 152 28.68 -15.01 3.92
N ILE A 153 28.30 -16.20 3.45
CA ILE A 153 28.13 -16.42 2.00
C ILE A 153 26.64 -16.32 1.66
N TYR A 154 26.25 -15.25 0.97
CA TYR A 154 24.92 -15.06 0.41
C TYR A 154 24.76 -15.77 -0.93
N SER A 155 23.74 -16.63 -1.04
CA SER A 155 23.34 -17.28 -2.30
C SER A 155 22.29 -16.49 -3.08
N VAL A 156 22.01 -16.97 -4.29
CA VAL A 156 20.88 -16.55 -5.12
C VAL A 156 19.83 -17.63 -5.13
N THR A 157 18.56 -17.25 -5.04
CA THR A 157 17.44 -18.19 -5.22
C THR A 157 16.73 -17.88 -6.52
N GLN A 158 16.71 -18.86 -7.43
CA GLN A 158 15.92 -18.80 -8.65
C GLN A 158 14.50 -19.26 -8.36
N VAL A 159 13.52 -18.42 -8.69
CA VAL A 159 12.09 -18.72 -8.52
C VAL A 159 11.39 -18.58 -9.88
N PRO A 160 10.76 -19.64 -10.41
CA PRO A 160 9.97 -19.55 -11.63
C PRO A 160 8.83 -18.55 -11.47
N ARG A 161 8.53 -17.78 -12.52
CA ARG A 161 7.43 -16.81 -12.56
C ARG A 161 6.40 -17.24 -13.60
N THR A 162 5.12 -17.00 -13.31
CA THR A 162 4.06 -17.30 -14.26
C THR A 162 3.95 -16.19 -15.32
N THR A 163 3.56 -16.56 -16.52
CA THR A 163 3.12 -15.65 -17.59
C THR A 163 1.60 -15.65 -17.75
N ALA A 164 0.91 -16.53 -17.01
CA ALA A 164 -0.54 -16.67 -17.11
C ALA A 164 -1.26 -15.64 -16.26
N LEU A 165 -2.14 -14.88 -16.91
CA LEU A 165 -3.10 -13.98 -16.29
C LEU A 165 -4.12 -14.75 -15.42
N PRO A 166 -4.84 -14.07 -14.51
CA PRO A 166 -6.00 -14.64 -13.85
C PRO A 166 -7.02 -15.21 -14.87
N SER A 167 -7.61 -16.36 -14.55
CA SER A 167 -8.63 -17.00 -15.36
C SER A 167 -9.94 -16.19 -15.38
N ASP A 168 -10.28 -15.55 -14.27
CA ASP A 168 -11.34 -14.55 -14.18
C ASP A 168 -10.74 -13.13 -14.35
N PRO A 169 -11.17 -12.34 -15.35
CA PRO A 169 -10.63 -11.00 -15.60
C PRO A 169 -10.91 -9.99 -14.48
N SER A 170 -11.85 -10.27 -13.58
CA SER A 170 -12.10 -9.47 -12.37
C SER A 170 -11.20 -9.84 -11.19
N HIS A 171 -10.30 -10.81 -11.36
CA HIS A 171 -9.43 -11.30 -10.31
C HIS A 171 -7.98 -10.83 -10.48
N ILE A 172 -7.19 -11.08 -9.43
CA ILE A 172 -5.74 -10.99 -9.41
C ILE A 172 -5.17 -12.38 -9.15
N ARG A 173 -3.89 -12.57 -9.46
CA ARG A 173 -3.12 -13.71 -8.97
C ARG A 173 -2.09 -13.26 -7.95
N ILE A 174 -1.97 -14.00 -6.86
CA ILE A 174 -0.99 -13.71 -5.80
C ILE A 174 -0.32 -14.99 -5.29
N ARG A 175 0.93 -14.90 -4.86
CA ARG A 175 1.65 -15.99 -4.19
C ARG A 175 2.55 -15.47 -3.06
N LEU A 176 3.05 -16.40 -2.25
CA LEU A 176 4.05 -16.15 -1.21
C LEU A 176 5.38 -16.81 -1.55
N VAL A 177 6.48 -16.07 -1.43
CA VAL A 177 7.85 -16.54 -1.58
C VAL A 177 8.58 -16.29 -0.26
N ASN A 178 9.03 -17.36 0.41
CA ASN A 178 9.72 -17.28 1.70
C ASN A 178 11.24 -17.45 1.50
N LEU A 179 11.99 -16.36 1.61
CA LEU A 179 13.45 -16.34 1.55
C LEU A 179 14.04 -15.75 2.84
N CYS A 180 13.40 -16.07 3.98
CA CYS A 180 13.85 -15.65 5.29
C CYS A 180 15.30 -16.07 5.55
N THR A 181 16.07 -15.18 6.15
CA THR A 181 17.33 -15.59 6.77
C THR A 181 17.06 -16.26 8.10
N SER A 182 17.84 -17.28 8.43
CA SER A 182 17.77 -17.98 9.73
C SER A 182 18.03 -17.07 10.94
N MET A 183 18.69 -15.93 10.72
CA MET A 183 18.99 -14.93 11.74
C MET A 183 17.91 -13.86 11.90
N GLY A 184 16.98 -13.72 10.94
CA GLY A 184 15.89 -12.75 11.00
C GLY A 184 14.65 -13.29 11.70
N ASN A 185 13.66 -12.42 11.94
CA ASN A 185 12.31 -12.83 12.37
C ASN A 185 11.71 -13.85 11.38
N GLY A 186 10.99 -14.84 11.91
CA GLY A 186 10.47 -15.95 11.11
C GLY A 186 11.47 -17.09 10.89
N GLY A 187 12.78 -16.85 11.01
CA GLY A 187 13.83 -17.89 11.02
C GLY A 187 13.59 -19.03 10.02
N ASN A 188 13.45 -20.26 10.53
CA ASN A 188 13.15 -21.46 9.74
C ASN A 188 11.66 -21.86 9.76
N SER A 189 10.79 -21.03 10.31
CA SER A 189 9.35 -21.31 10.40
C SER A 189 8.68 -21.25 9.02
N GLY A 190 7.54 -21.94 8.92
CA GLY A 190 6.60 -21.74 7.83
C GLY A 190 6.00 -20.33 7.88
N LEU A 191 5.69 -19.77 6.71
CA LEU A 191 5.00 -18.50 6.57
C LEU A 191 3.64 -18.68 5.89
N THR A 192 2.67 -17.91 6.35
CA THR A 192 1.31 -17.90 5.81
C THR A 192 0.90 -16.51 5.35
N LEU A 193 0.45 -16.39 4.11
CA LEU A 193 -0.17 -15.17 3.60
C LEU A 193 -1.60 -15.05 4.13
N ALA A 194 -1.90 -13.94 4.79
CA ALA A 194 -3.17 -13.69 5.45
C ALA A 194 -3.77 -12.34 5.06
N PHE A 195 -5.08 -12.24 5.20
CA PHE A 195 -5.80 -10.97 5.18
C PHE A 195 -5.47 -10.14 6.44
N ALA A 196 -5.90 -8.88 6.45
CA ALA A 196 -5.70 -7.93 7.53
C ALA A 196 -6.31 -8.41 8.86
N ASP A 197 -7.35 -9.24 8.83
CA ASP A 197 -7.95 -9.88 10.01
C ASP A 197 -7.19 -11.14 10.48
N GLY A 198 -6.08 -11.49 9.83
CA GLY A 198 -5.27 -12.67 10.15
C GLY A 198 -5.81 -13.99 9.61
N SER A 199 -6.94 -14.00 8.91
CA SER A 199 -7.41 -15.22 8.23
C SER A 199 -6.48 -15.57 7.04
N PRO A 200 -6.11 -16.85 6.85
CA PRO A 200 -5.31 -17.24 5.70
C PRO A 200 -6.00 -16.91 4.37
N VAL A 201 -5.23 -16.39 3.42
CA VAL A 201 -5.73 -16.09 2.06
C VAL A 201 -6.15 -17.38 1.35
N ASN A 202 -5.31 -18.39 1.43
CA ASN A 202 -5.54 -19.71 0.85
C ASN A 202 -4.61 -20.75 1.51
N SER A 203 -5.00 -22.02 1.52
CA SER A 203 -4.14 -23.10 2.01
C SER A 203 -2.87 -23.26 1.17
N ILE A 204 -2.92 -22.98 -0.14
CA ILE A 204 -1.75 -23.01 -1.04
C ILE A 204 -0.70 -21.98 -0.63
N THR A 205 -1.11 -20.83 -0.08
CA THR A 205 -0.22 -19.75 0.35
C THR A 205 0.09 -19.81 1.86
N SER A 206 -0.09 -20.98 2.49
CA SER A 206 0.09 -21.21 3.93
C SER A 206 1.19 -22.26 4.18
N GLY A 207 1.92 -22.16 5.28
CA GLY A 207 2.93 -23.17 5.61
C GLY A 207 4.17 -23.14 4.73
N ILE A 208 4.46 -22.02 4.06
CA ILE A 208 5.56 -21.93 3.09
C ILE A 208 6.89 -21.97 3.83
N THR A 209 7.62 -23.07 3.68
CA THR A 209 8.88 -23.30 4.38
C THR A 209 9.98 -22.37 3.85
N ASN A 210 11.00 -22.15 4.67
CA ASN A 210 12.10 -21.28 4.28
C ASN A 210 12.79 -21.75 2.98
N HIS A 211 13.13 -20.79 2.12
CA HIS A 211 13.67 -20.98 0.77
C HIS A 211 12.74 -21.70 -0.22
N THR A 212 11.43 -21.63 0.00
CA THR A 212 10.42 -22.16 -0.92
C THR A 212 9.37 -21.12 -1.28
N TRP A 213 8.44 -21.50 -2.15
CA TRP A 213 7.38 -20.63 -2.63
C TRP A 213 6.09 -21.42 -2.85
N SER A 214 4.96 -20.71 -2.79
CA SER A 214 3.67 -21.25 -3.16
C SER A 214 3.43 -21.15 -4.68
N ASP A 215 2.47 -21.93 -5.15
CA ASP A 215 1.77 -21.61 -6.40
C ASP A 215 0.95 -20.31 -6.26
N TYR A 216 0.54 -19.77 -7.41
CA TYR A 216 -0.34 -18.60 -7.45
C TYR A 216 -1.79 -19.00 -7.21
N VAL A 217 -2.49 -18.22 -6.39
CA VAL A 217 -3.93 -18.32 -6.16
C VAL A 217 -4.66 -17.11 -6.74
N GLU A 218 -5.92 -17.30 -7.12
CA GLU A 218 -6.77 -16.22 -7.63
C GLU A 218 -7.64 -15.64 -6.51
N LEU A 219 -7.72 -14.31 -6.47
CA LEU A 219 -8.56 -13.55 -5.56
C LEU A 219 -9.29 -12.46 -6.33
N PRO A 220 -10.51 -12.05 -5.94
CA PRO A 220 -11.12 -10.86 -6.51
C PRO A 220 -10.16 -9.68 -6.43
N TYR A 221 -10.16 -8.80 -7.44
CA TYR A 221 -9.40 -7.57 -7.33
C TYR A 221 -9.94 -6.70 -6.18
N GLY A 222 -9.08 -5.85 -5.63
CA GLY A 222 -9.47 -5.06 -4.49
C GLY A 222 -8.32 -4.33 -3.83
N THR A 223 -8.67 -3.58 -2.80
CA THR A 223 -7.66 -2.99 -1.92
C THR A 223 -7.51 -3.88 -0.71
N TYR A 224 -6.28 -4.34 -0.51
CA TYR A 224 -5.94 -5.29 0.53
C TYR A 224 -4.84 -4.75 1.41
N GLN A 225 -4.85 -5.19 2.66
CA GLN A 225 -3.71 -5.08 3.57
C GLN A 225 -3.25 -6.48 3.95
N PHE A 226 -2.47 -7.10 3.06
CA PHE A 226 -1.95 -8.43 3.33
C PHE A 226 -0.98 -8.41 4.53
N LYS A 227 -1.05 -9.48 5.31
CA LYS A 227 -0.16 -9.82 6.40
C LYS A 227 0.59 -11.11 6.05
N VAL A 228 1.78 -11.26 6.62
CA VAL A 228 2.56 -12.50 6.52
C VAL A 228 2.76 -13.01 7.94
N LEU A 229 2.06 -14.09 8.29
CA LEU A 229 2.09 -14.70 9.61
C LEU A 229 3.26 -15.67 9.71
N ILE A 230 3.92 -15.69 10.87
CA ILE A 230 4.93 -16.68 11.21
C ILE A 230 4.24 -17.83 11.94
N ASP A 231 4.19 -18.99 11.30
CA ASP A 231 3.42 -20.14 11.79
C ASP A 231 3.89 -20.57 13.19
N GLY A 232 2.94 -20.82 14.09
CA GLY A 232 3.19 -21.28 15.45
C GLY A 232 3.76 -20.25 16.43
N SER A 233 4.02 -19.01 15.99
CA SER A 233 4.68 -17.99 16.85
C SER A 233 3.77 -16.86 17.34
N GLY A 234 2.57 -16.69 16.76
CA GLY A 234 1.72 -15.53 17.03
C GLY A 234 2.32 -14.19 16.58
N SER A 235 3.37 -14.21 15.75
CA SER A 235 4.08 -13.04 15.24
C SER A 235 3.94 -12.90 13.72
N GLN A 236 4.38 -11.76 13.20
CA GLN A 236 4.26 -11.40 11.79
C GLN A 236 5.62 -11.00 11.19
N ILE A 237 5.75 -11.13 9.87
CA ILE A 237 6.80 -10.48 9.09
C ILE A 237 6.30 -9.07 8.75
N PRO A 238 7.01 -7.98 9.09
CA PRO A 238 6.65 -6.64 8.68
C PRO A 238 6.87 -6.45 7.17
N GLY A 239 6.07 -5.60 6.55
CA GLY A 239 6.33 -5.09 5.22
C GLY A 239 7.58 -4.21 5.20
N LYS A 240 8.26 -4.14 4.06
CA LYS A 240 9.41 -3.26 3.86
C LYS A 240 8.90 -1.80 3.86
N PRO A 241 9.32 -0.95 4.83
CA PRO A 241 8.98 0.46 4.77
C PRO A 241 9.72 1.09 3.59
N PRO A 242 9.10 2.00 2.82
CA PRO A 242 9.85 2.69 1.79
C PRO A 242 10.89 3.67 2.42
N ILE A 243 11.94 3.96 1.66
CA ILE A 243 13.20 4.50 2.19
C ILE A 243 13.15 6.04 2.29
N LEU A 244 12.38 6.61 3.23
CA LEU A 244 12.40 8.08 3.44
C LEU A 244 12.28 8.57 4.89
N THR A 245 12.05 7.71 5.89
CA THR A 245 12.01 8.19 7.28
C THR A 245 13.29 7.82 8.02
N ASN A 246 13.92 8.83 8.63
CA ASN A 246 14.80 8.67 9.79
C ASN A 246 13.98 8.17 10.99
N ALA A 247 13.15 7.15 10.79
CA ALA A 247 12.47 6.46 11.87
C ALA A 247 13.53 5.61 12.57
N THR A 248 14.32 6.30 13.39
CA THR A 248 15.46 5.78 14.12
C THR A 248 15.08 5.44 15.55
N SER A 249 13.80 5.56 15.93
CA SER A 249 13.38 5.54 17.33
C SER A 249 12.16 4.64 17.61
N GLU A 250 12.10 4.16 18.85
CA GLU A 250 11.05 3.27 19.42
C GLU A 250 9.64 3.80 19.18
N VAL A 251 9.49 5.12 19.09
CA VAL A 251 8.20 5.81 18.99
C VAL A 251 7.57 5.73 17.60
N ASP A 252 8.35 5.41 16.56
CA ASP A 252 7.89 5.42 15.17
C ASP A 252 7.23 4.09 14.74
N TYR A 253 7.57 2.99 15.43
CA TYR A 253 7.04 1.64 15.18
C TYR A 253 6.63 0.89 16.46
N SER A 254 6.50 1.62 17.58
CA SER A 254 5.85 1.11 18.77
C SER A 254 4.89 2.15 19.37
N LEU A 255 3.81 1.65 19.95
CA LEU A 255 2.76 2.44 20.58
C LEU A 255 2.85 2.23 22.07
N GLN A 256 3.44 3.17 22.80
CA GLN A 256 3.58 3.05 24.27
C GLN A 256 4.25 1.72 24.70
N GLY A 257 5.15 1.16 23.88
CA GLY A 257 5.81 -0.12 24.12
C GLY A 257 5.17 -1.34 23.44
N THR A 258 4.10 -1.17 22.65
CA THR A 258 3.47 -2.23 21.84
C THR A 258 4.01 -2.23 20.41
N GLN A 259 4.47 -3.37 19.91
CA GLN A 259 5.02 -3.50 18.56
C GLN A 259 3.96 -3.29 17.47
N VAL A 260 4.31 -2.49 16.45
CA VAL A 260 3.46 -2.26 15.27
C VAL A 260 4.15 -2.79 14.01
N TYR A 261 3.48 -3.69 13.30
CA TYR A 261 3.96 -4.21 12.04
C TYR A 261 3.44 -3.34 10.90
N TYR A 262 4.34 -2.67 10.17
CA TYR A 262 3.97 -2.02 8.92
C TYR A 262 3.45 -3.07 7.93
N SER A 263 2.27 -2.84 7.37
CA SER A 263 1.74 -3.61 6.24
C SER A 263 1.15 -2.63 5.23
N PRO A 264 1.64 -2.62 3.97
CA PRO A 264 1.15 -1.69 2.95
C PRO A 264 -0.33 -1.97 2.63
N VAL A 265 -1.10 -0.88 2.50
CA VAL A 265 -2.44 -0.92 1.93
C VAL A 265 -2.30 -0.57 0.45
N GLN A 266 -2.70 -1.46 -0.45
CA GLN A 266 -2.57 -1.25 -1.88
C GLN A 266 -3.82 -1.75 -2.61
N THR A 267 -4.23 -1.00 -3.64
CA THR A 267 -5.19 -1.49 -4.63
C THR A 267 -4.50 -2.40 -5.64
N PHE A 268 -4.88 -3.68 -5.62
CA PHE A 268 -4.48 -4.68 -6.60
C PHE A 268 -5.49 -4.65 -7.75
N GLN A 269 -5.05 -4.21 -8.91
CA GLN A 269 -5.91 -4.02 -10.08
C GLN A 269 -6.23 -5.36 -10.78
N PRO A 270 -7.42 -5.50 -11.39
CA PRO A 270 -7.85 -6.70 -12.11
C PRO A 270 -6.86 -7.08 -13.22
N GLY A 271 -6.68 -8.38 -13.42
CA GLY A 271 -5.70 -8.93 -14.36
C GLY A 271 -4.25 -8.92 -13.86
N GLY A 272 -3.97 -8.27 -12.72
CA GLY A 272 -2.62 -8.18 -12.16
C GLY A 272 -2.14 -9.49 -11.55
N VAL A 273 -0.83 -9.73 -11.64
CA VAL A 273 -0.16 -10.88 -11.02
C VAL A 273 0.92 -10.36 -10.07
N TYR A 274 0.93 -10.87 -8.85
CA TYR A 274 1.75 -10.34 -7.76
C TYR A 274 2.45 -11.46 -6.98
N THR A 275 3.63 -11.14 -6.47
CA THR A 275 4.38 -11.98 -5.53
C THR A 275 4.60 -11.20 -4.24
N VAL A 276 4.18 -11.76 -3.10
CA VAL A 276 4.63 -11.31 -1.78
C VAL A 276 5.92 -12.05 -1.47
N ALA A 277 7.04 -11.35 -1.55
CA ALA A 277 8.36 -11.94 -1.31
C ALA A 277 8.92 -11.47 0.02
N VAL A 278 9.41 -12.43 0.83
CA VAL A 278 10.01 -12.18 2.13
C VAL A 278 11.52 -12.34 2.03
N GLY A 279 12.28 -11.39 2.55
CA GLY A 279 13.74 -11.49 2.61
C GLY A 279 14.37 -10.46 3.54
N ILE A 280 15.68 -10.60 3.77
CA ILE A 280 16.46 -9.70 4.63
C ILE A 280 16.44 -8.26 4.11
N THR A 281 16.05 -7.32 4.98
CA THR A 281 16.06 -5.89 4.65
C THR A 281 16.99 -5.16 5.62
N PRO A 282 18.26 -4.93 5.24
CA PRO A 282 19.19 -4.13 6.04
C PRO A 282 18.61 -2.75 6.33
N SER A 283 18.83 -2.24 7.54
CA SER A 283 18.37 -0.91 7.98
C SER A 283 16.85 -0.73 8.09
N ALA A 284 16.04 -1.79 8.02
CA ALA A 284 14.66 -1.71 8.50
C ALA A 284 14.65 -1.59 10.03
N TYR A 285 13.81 -0.68 10.55
CA TYR A 285 13.75 -0.33 11.97
C TYR A 285 13.43 -1.52 12.88
N GLN A 286 14.02 -1.52 14.09
CA GLN A 286 13.97 -2.60 15.08
C GLN A 286 13.31 -2.12 16.37
N PHE A 287 12.31 -2.85 16.86
CA PHE A 287 11.83 -2.69 18.24
C PHE A 287 12.58 -3.68 19.16
N ARG A 288 13.30 -3.21 20.19
CA ARG A 288 14.00 -4.04 21.22
C ARG A 288 14.96 -5.12 20.68
N GLU A 289 15.02 -6.30 21.31
CA GLU A 289 16.00 -7.41 21.13
C GLU A 289 15.89 -8.17 19.79
N TYR A 290 15.17 -7.64 18.80
CA TYR A 290 15.02 -8.29 17.50
C TYR A 290 16.30 -8.16 16.65
N PRO A 291 16.58 -9.16 15.79
CA PRO A 291 17.90 -9.31 15.16
C PRO A 291 18.29 -8.09 14.33
N LEU A 292 19.60 -7.83 14.27
CA LEU A 292 20.24 -6.71 13.55
C LEU A 292 19.80 -6.62 12.06
N TYR A 293 19.22 -7.70 11.53
CA TYR A 293 18.79 -7.86 10.15
C TYR A 293 17.39 -8.48 10.08
N PRO A 294 16.30 -7.69 10.18
CA PRO A 294 14.96 -8.24 10.08
C PRO A 294 14.65 -8.71 8.64
N ASN A 295 13.88 -9.78 8.55
CA ASN A 295 13.18 -10.16 7.34
C ASN A 295 11.95 -9.26 7.18
N CYS A 296 11.76 -8.71 5.99
CA CYS A 296 10.58 -7.94 5.63
C CYS A 296 9.97 -8.48 4.34
N PHE A 297 8.67 -8.26 4.14
CA PHE A 297 8.02 -8.61 2.88
C PHE A 297 7.91 -7.40 1.95
N SER A 298 8.00 -7.64 0.65
CA SER A 298 7.71 -6.66 -0.40
C SER A 298 6.71 -7.26 -1.38
N ILE A 299 5.82 -6.42 -1.89
CA ILE A 299 4.90 -6.81 -2.97
C ILE A 299 5.59 -6.49 -4.30
N ILE A 300 5.77 -7.51 -5.13
CA ILE A 300 6.36 -7.40 -6.45
C ILE A 300 5.24 -7.61 -7.47
N THR A 301 5.11 -6.69 -8.43
CA THR A 301 4.20 -6.87 -9.56
C THR A 301 4.91 -7.70 -10.62
N ASP A 302 4.39 -8.89 -10.88
CA ASP A 302 4.92 -9.86 -11.86
C ASP A 302 4.45 -9.54 -13.27
N ILE A 303 3.15 -9.25 -13.39
CA ILE A 303 2.50 -8.80 -14.61
C ILE A 303 1.71 -7.55 -14.25
N ALA A 304 2.11 -6.42 -14.84
CA ALA A 304 1.46 -5.14 -14.60
C ALA A 304 0.05 -5.16 -15.20
N PRO A 305 -0.99 -4.89 -14.41
CA PRO A 305 -2.35 -4.76 -14.91
C PRO A 305 -2.51 -3.45 -15.70
N THR A 306 -3.51 -3.42 -16.58
CA THR A 306 -3.99 -2.16 -17.17
C THR A 306 -4.79 -1.36 -16.15
N ALA A 307 -5.01 -0.08 -16.42
CA ALA A 307 -5.87 0.76 -15.58
C ALA A 307 -7.29 0.17 -15.52
N ASN A 308 -7.86 0.06 -14.32
CA ASN A 308 -9.20 -0.48 -14.14
C ASN A 308 -10.27 0.53 -14.54
N LEU A 309 -10.77 0.37 -15.76
CA LEU A 309 -11.92 1.12 -16.27
C LEU A 309 -13.20 0.27 -16.32
N THR A 310 -13.12 -1.01 -15.98
CA THR A 310 -14.17 -2.01 -16.25
C THR A 310 -14.95 -2.40 -15.02
N TYR A 311 -14.33 -2.42 -13.84
CA TYR A 311 -14.96 -2.95 -12.64
C TYR A 311 -14.98 -1.93 -11.51
N GLY A 312 -16.07 -1.93 -10.73
CA GLY A 312 -16.15 -1.31 -9.41
C GLY A 312 -16.54 -2.35 -8.35
N ARG A 313 -16.51 -1.96 -7.07
CA ARG A 313 -16.89 -2.83 -5.95
C ARG A 313 -17.91 -2.14 -5.06
N ILE A 314 -18.91 -2.88 -4.62
CA ILE A 314 -19.89 -2.41 -3.65
C ILE A 314 -19.96 -3.32 -2.43
N GLN A 315 -20.18 -2.74 -1.25
CA GLN A 315 -20.42 -3.46 0.00
C GLN A 315 -21.66 -2.92 0.68
N MET A 316 -22.54 -3.81 1.13
CA MET A 316 -23.73 -3.44 1.89
C MET A 316 -23.45 -3.45 3.40
N VAL A 317 -23.99 -2.48 4.13
CA VAL A 317 -23.95 -2.43 5.60
C VAL A 317 -25.35 -2.22 6.15
N ASN A 318 -25.72 -3.03 7.14
CA ASN A 318 -27.03 -2.95 7.77
C ASN A 318 -26.96 -2.16 9.09
N ALA A 319 -27.57 -0.96 9.11
CA ALA A 319 -27.78 -0.13 10.29
C ALA A 319 -29.24 -0.14 10.78
N VAL A 320 -30.09 -1.02 10.24
CA VAL A 320 -31.47 -1.27 10.66
C VAL A 320 -31.52 -2.46 11.62
N ASP A 321 -32.11 -2.27 12.79
CA ASP A 321 -32.29 -3.32 13.77
C ASP A 321 -33.50 -4.20 13.42
N GLU A 322 -33.24 -5.31 12.70
CA GLU A 322 -34.22 -6.36 12.38
C GLU A 322 -33.92 -7.67 13.12
N GLY A 323 -33.12 -7.61 14.19
CA GLY A 323 -32.59 -8.79 14.87
C GLY A 323 -31.64 -9.62 14.00
N GLU A 324 -31.57 -10.93 14.28
CA GLU A 324 -30.59 -11.83 13.66
C GLU A 324 -30.86 -12.18 12.19
N ARG A 325 -32.08 -11.95 11.70
CA ARG A 325 -32.46 -12.34 10.32
C ARG A 325 -31.82 -11.45 9.24
N GLY A 326 -31.49 -10.21 9.59
CA GLY A 326 -30.78 -9.26 8.73
C GLY A 326 -31.57 -8.82 7.49
N LEU A 327 -30.97 -7.93 6.72
CA LEU A 327 -31.56 -7.40 5.48
C LEU A 327 -31.34 -8.35 4.31
N GLN A 328 -32.37 -8.52 3.49
CA GLN A 328 -32.29 -9.21 2.21
C GLN A 328 -31.85 -8.23 1.12
N ILE A 329 -30.88 -8.64 0.31
CA ILE A 329 -30.23 -7.78 -0.68
C ILE A 329 -30.31 -8.45 -2.05
N GLN A 330 -30.67 -7.67 -3.06
CA GLN A 330 -30.53 -8.06 -4.46
C GLN A 330 -29.80 -6.96 -5.23
N ILE A 331 -28.88 -7.38 -6.10
CA ILE A 331 -28.19 -6.49 -7.04
C ILE A 331 -28.51 -7.01 -8.44
N ASP A 332 -29.13 -6.19 -9.27
CA ASP A 332 -29.56 -6.56 -10.63
C ASP A 332 -30.40 -7.85 -10.68
N GLY A 333 -31.23 -8.05 -9.64
CA GLY A 333 -32.06 -9.25 -9.47
C GLY A 333 -31.33 -10.48 -8.90
N MET A 334 -30.01 -10.42 -8.70
CA MET A 334 -29.24 -11.49 -8.06
C MET A 334 -29.24 -11.34 -6.54
N GLN A 335 -29.76 -12.36 -5.84
CA GLN A 335 -29.78 -12.42 -4.39
C GLN A 335 -28.35 -12.48 -3.82
N GLN A 336 -28.10 -11.65 -2.80
CA GLN A 336 -26.87 -11.67 -2.02
C GLN A 336 -27.13 -12.28 -0.64
N PRO A 337 -26.08 -12.74 0.09
CA PRO A 337 -26.21 -13.13 1.48
C PRO A 337 -26.85 -12.03 2.32
N SER A 338 -27.71 -12.40 3.27
CA SER A 338 -28.32 -11.42 4.17
C SER A 338 -27.25 -10.77 5.06
N VAL A 339 -27.47 -9.49 5.40
CA VAL A 339 -26.52 -8.72 6.22
C VAL A 339 -27.15 -8.46 7.60
N PRO A 340 -26.63 -9.08 8.67
CA PRO A 340 -27.13 -8.87 10.03
C PRO A 340 -26.95 -7.43 10.53
N TYR A 341 -27.77 -7.02 11.49
CA TYR A 341 -27.68 -5.69 12.07
C TYR A 341 -26.29 -5.39 12.66
N GLY A 342 -25.72 -4.25 12.25
CA GLY A 342 -24.40 -3.79 12.68
C GLY A 342 -23.23 -4.48 11.97
N LYS A 343 -23.49 -5.21 10.88
CA LYS A 343 -22.48 -5.92 10.10
C LYS A 343 -22.43 -5.41 8.66
N ALA A 344 -21.30 -5.64 8.02
CA ALA A 344 -21.12 -5.48 6.59
C ALA A 344 -21.19 -6.85 5.90
N GLY A 345 -21.75 -6.89 4.69
CA GLY A 345 -21.66 -8.04 3.80
C GLY A 345 -20.31 -8.12 3.11
N SER A 346 -20.13 -9.16 2.29
CA SER A 346 -18.98 -9.26 1.38
C SER A 346 -19.04 -8.18 0.30
N TYR A 347 -17.87 -7.80 -0.22
CA TYR A 347 -17.82 -6.97 -1.43
C TYR A 347 -18.30 -7.77 -2.63
N VAL A 348 -19.09 -7.13 -3.49
CA VAL A 348 -19.50 -7.62 -4.79
C VAL A 348 -18.79 -6.81 -5.87
N THR A 349 -18.15 -7.49 -6.80
CA THR A 349 -17.53 -6.88 -7.99
C THR A 349 -18.56 -6.80 -9.10
N LEU A 350 -18.71 -5.62 -9.69
CA LEU A 350 -19.63 -5.36 -10.79
C LEU A 350 -18.90 -4.66 -11.93
N VAL A 351 -19.40 -4.82 -13.15
CA VAL A 351 -18.94 -4.03 -14.31
C VAL A 351 -19.35 -2.57 -14.13
N THR A 352 -18.70 -1.62 -14.81
CA THR A 352 -19.13 -0.22 -14.78
C THR A 352 -20.50 -0.04 -15.42
N GLY A 353 -21.31 0.84 -14.85
CA GLY A 353 -22.65 1.14 -15.34
C GLY A 353 -23.64 1.41 -14.22
N THR A 354 -24.90 1.48 -14.58
CA THR A 354 -26.01 1.67 -13.64
C THR A 354 -26.48 0.32 -13.13
N HIS A 355 -26.50 0.15 -11.80
CA HIS A 355 -26.95 -1.06 -11.13
C HIS A 355 -28.17 -0.78 -10.24
N ILE A 356 -29.08 -1.75 -10.19
CA ILE A 356 -30.29 -1.66 -9.36
C ILE A 356 -30.06 -2.47 -8.08
N LEU A 357 -29.94 -1.76 -6.97
CA LEU A 357 -29.93 -2.36 -5.65
C LEU A 357 -31.35 -2.41 -5.10
N LYS A 358 -31.77 -3.57 -4.61
CA LYS A 358 -32.99 -3.77 -3.83
C LYS A 358 -32.65 -4.26 -2.45
N VAL A 359 -33.24 -3.63 -1.44
CA VAL A 359 -33.09 -4.02 -0.04
C VAL A 359 -34.48 -4.21 0.55
N ALA A 360 -34.73 -5.34 1.17
CA ALA A 360 -35.97 -5.64 1.87
C ALA A 360 -35.68 -6.16 3.28
N ASP A 361 -36.67 -6.06 4.16
CA ASP A 361 -36.58 -6.66 5.48
C ASP A 361 -36.54 -8.19 5.41
N ALA A 362 -36.26 -8.83 6.54
CA ALA A 362 -36.24 -10.29 6.67
C ALA A 362 -37.53 -11.01 6.22
N THR A 363 -38.66 -10.30 6.12
CA THR A 363 -39.96 -10.83 5.67
C THR A 363 -40.28 -10.50 4.22
N GLY A 364 -39.40 -9.79 3.52
CA GLY A 364 -39.60 -9.32 2.15
C GLY A 364 -40.47 -8.07 2.04
N LYS A 365 -40.82 -7.43 3.16
CA LYS A 365 -41.60 -6.19 3.23
C LYS A 365 -40.64 -4.99 3.27
N GLY A 366 -41.13 -3.79 2.92
CA GLY A 366 -40.33 -2.56 3.00
C GLY A 366 -39.21 -2.46 1.95
N MET A 367 -39.44 -3.00 0.74
CA MET A 367 -38.46 -2.97 -0.35
C MET A 367 -38.09 -1.53 -0.75
N ILE A 368 -36.81 -1.22 -0.69
CA ILE A 368 -36.22 0.01 -1.22
C ILE A 368 -35.43 -0.35 -2.45
N GLU A 369 -35.66 0.40 -3.51
CA GLU A 369 -34.89 0.31 -4.74
C GLU A 369 -34.01 1.56 -4.87
N LYS A 370 -32.74 1.37 -5.23
CA LYS A 370 -31.82 2.47 -5.51
C LYS A 370 -30.96 2.13 -6.71
N SER A 371 -30.94 3.07 -7.66
CA SER A 371 -30.02 3.05 -8.78
C SER A 371 -28.66 3.59 -8.33
N ILE A 372 -27.59 2.90 -8.72
CA ILE A 372 -26.21 3.28 -8.39
C ILE A 372 -25.40 3.27 -9.67
N ASP A 373 -24.80 4.40 -10.01
CA ASP A 373 -23.86 4.50 -11.12
C ASP A 373 -22.45 4.17 -10.61
N LEU A 374 -21.88 3.11 -11.14
CA LEU A 374 -20.58 2.58 -10.75
C LEU A 374 -19.54 2.83 -11.86
N LYS A 375 -18.40 3.39 -11.49
CA LYS A 375 -17.26 3.65 -12.37
C LYS A 375 -16.10 2.68 -12.09
N GLY A 376 -15.17 2.62 -13.04
CA GLY A 376 -13.97 1.81 -12.93
C GLY A 376 -13.13 2.25 -11.73
N GLY A 377 -12.78 1.30 -10.87
CA GLY A 377 -12.03 1.56 -9.65
C GLY A 377 -12.86 2.05 -8.46
N ASP A 378 -14.18 2.27 -8.62
CA ASP A 378 -15.02 2.68 -7.50
C ASP A 378 -15.01 1.63 -6.38
N ASN A 379 -14.94 2.10 -5.14
CA ASN A 379 -15.20 1.31 -3.95
C ASN A 379 -16.29 2.00 -3.12
N LEU A 380 -17.50 1.45 -3.17
CA LEU A 380 -18.66 2.04 -2.52
C LEU A 380 -19.15 1.18 -1.36
N THR A 381 -19.52 1.83 -0.26
CA THR A 381 -20.30 1.22 0.80
C THR A 381 -21.69 1.83 0.82
N ILE A 382 -22.69 0.96 0.83
CA ILE A 382 -24.10 1.35 0.81
C ILE A 382 -24.69 0.97 2.17
N TRP A 383 -25.15 1.98 2.89
CA TRP A 383 -25.65 1.85 4.25
C TRP A 383 -27.16 1.91 4.25
N ALA A 384 -27.80 0.83 4.69
CA ALA A 384 -29.23 0.81 4.96
C ALA A 384 -29.49 1.25 6.40
N TYR A 385 -30.32 2.26 6.61
CA TYR A 385 -30.55 2.86 7.92
C TYR A 385 -32.02 3.24 8.14
N PRO A 386 -32.48 3.28 9.41
CA PRO A 386 -33.86 3.65 9.70
C PRO A 386 -34.12 5.14 9.42
N THR A 387 -35.34 5.46 8.98
CA THR A 387 -35.85 6.84 8.77
C THR A 387 -36.80 7.24 9.90
N ALA A 388 -37.06 8.53 10.10
CA ALA A 388 -37.95 8.99 11.17
C ALA A 388 -39.34 8.32 11.18
N GLY A 389 -39.89 7.95 10.01
CA GLY A 389 -41.24 7.36 9.86
C GLY A 389 -41.32 5.84 9.84
N ASN A 390 -40.49 5.12 10.60
CA ASN A 390 -40.42 3.63 10.63
C ASN A 390 -40.03 2.94 9.31
N GLY A 391 -39.72 3.67 8.24
CA GLY A 391 -39.16 3.12 7.01
C GLY A 391 -37.65 2.98 7.06
N THR A 392 -37.06 2.41 6.01
CA THR A 392 -35.62 2.32 5.80
C THR A 392 -35.20 3.25 4.65
N ALA A 393 -33.96 3.70 4.64
CA ALA A 393 -33.36 4.47 3.54
C ALA A 393 -31.94 3.97 3.26
N LEU A 394 -31.41 4.35 2.09
CA LEU A 394 -30.07 3.96 1.64
C LEU A 394 -29.20 5.20 1.42
N THR A 395 -28.03 5.24 2.05
CA THR A 395 -26.99 6.23 1.76
C THR A 395 -25.75 5.56 1.17
N VAL A 396 -25.07 6.25 0.26
CA VAL A 396 -23.92 5.71 -0.48
C VAL A 396 -22.69 6.50 -0.11
N VAL A 397 -21.61 5.79 0.20
CA VAL A 397 -20.34 6.34 0.63
C VAL A 397 -19.24 5.78 -0.26
N SER A 398 -18.46 6.66 -0.88
CA SER A 398 -17.21 6.28 -1.56
C SER A 398 -16.07 6.20 -0.54
N ASN A 399 -15.30 5.12 -0.57
CA ASN A 399 -14.15 4.89 0.28
C ASN A 399 -12.86 5.24 -0.46
N ASN A 400 -11.98 6.05 0.17
CA ASN A 400 -10.64 6.27 -0.34
C ASN A 400 -9.79 5.01 -0.09
N MET A 401 -9.65 4.18 -1.12
CA MET A 401 -8.91 2.93 -1.04
C MET A 401 -7.52 3.00 -1.69
N THR A 402 -7.04 4.20 -2.00
CA THR A 402 -5.80 4.38 -2.78
C THR A 402 -4.52 3.98 -2.04
N GLY A 403 -4.58 3.78 -0.72
CA GLY A 403 -3.39 3.58 0.11
C GLY A 403 -2.55 4.84 0.32
N ALA A 404 -2.92 5.95 -0.34
CA ALA A 404 -2.26 7.24 -0.28
C ALA A 404 -3.15 8.25 0.45
N ARG A 405 -2.49 9.21 1.11
CA ARG A 405 -3.14 10.38 1.67
C ARG A 405 -2.86 11.56 0.73
N THR A 406 -3.89 12.14 0.13
CA THR A 406 -3.73 13.37 -0.65
C THR A 406 -3.98 14.54 0.28
N ASN A 407 -3.07 15.53 0.31
CA ASN A 407 -3.46 16.85 0.78
C ASN A 407 -4.43 17.40 -0.27
N GLY A 408 -5.55 17.98 0.16
CA GLY A 408 -6.74 18.19 -0.68
C GLY A 408 -6.47 18.75 -2.08
N THR A 409 -7.43 18.56 -2.98
CA THR A 409 -7.50 19.36 -4.21
C THR A 409 -7.63 20.83 -3.83
N ASN A 410 -6.99 21.72 -4.58
CA ASN A 410 -7.40 23.13 -4.62
C ASN A 410 -8.93 23.21 -4.79
N ALA A 411 -9.57 24.28 -4.32
CA ALA A 411 -11.04 24.42 -4.39
C ALA A 411 -11.60 24.31 -5.83
N ASP A 412 -10.74 24.40 -6.85
CA ASP A 412 -11.04 24.22 -8.27
C ASP A 412 -10.81 22.80 -8.82
N GLY A 413 -10.41 21.83 -7.98
CA GLY A 413 -10.19 20.44 -8.38
C GLY A 413 -8.84 20.17 -9.06
N SER A 414 -7.98 21.18 -9.26
CA SER A 414 -6.72 21.05 -9.99
C SER A 414 -5.52 20.99 -9.03
N ASP A 415 -5.15 19.78 -8.59
CA ASP A 415 -3.74 19.40 -8.23
C ASP A 415 -3.57 17.99 -7.64
N GLY A 416 -4.60 17.14 -7.64
CA GLY A 416 -4.53 15.84 -6.95
C GLY A 416 -3.38 14.92 -7.40
N ALA A 417 -2.85 15.13 -8.61
CA ALA A 417 -1.70 14.40 -9.14
C ALA A 417 -0.33 14.89 -8.60
N ASN A 418 -0.16 16.18 -8.31
CA ASN A 418 1.10 16.73 -7.77
C ASN A 418 1.12 16.80 -6.24
N ASN A 419 -0.06 16.71 -5.59
CA ASN A 419 -0.24 16.62 -4.14
C ASN A 419 -0.40 15.18 -3.62
N LEU A 420 -0.01 14.18 -4.42
CA LEU A 420 0.16 12.80 -3.95
C LEU A 420 1.34 12.77 -2.97
N TYR A 421 1.01 12.83 -1.68
CA TYR A 421 2.01 12.62 -0.65
C TYR A 421 2.31 11.12 -0.56
N ASP A 422 3.60 10.81 -0.65
CA ASP A 422 4.11 9.48 -0.33
C ASP A 422 3.61 9.11 1.09
N PRO A 423 2.91 7.97 1.27
CA PRO A 423 2.35 7.52 2.54
C PRO A 423 3.38 7.35 3.69
N LEU A 424 4.63 7.75 3.48
CA LEU A 424 5.73 7.67 4.42
C LEU A 424 6.04 8.89 5.27
N ASN A 425 5.60 10.09 4.90
CA ASN A 425 5.90 11.22 5.80
C ASN A 425 5.13 11.11 7.12
N PHE A 426 4.11 10.26 7.20
CA PHE A 426 3.29 10.09 8.40
C PHE A 426 2.79 8.66 8.53
N ASN A 427 2.85 8.15 9.77
CA ASN A 427 2.19 6.99 10.37
C ASN A 427 1.24 6.19 9.47
N MET A 428 1.34 4.86 9.55
CA MET A 428 0.46 3.88 8.88
C MET A 428 -0.95 4.42 8.54
N LEU A 429 -1.48 4.07 7.37
CA LEU A 429 -2.80 4.55 6.94
C LEU A 429 -3.87 4.30 8.00
N VAL A 430 -4.38 5.35 8.63
CA VAL A 430 -5.55 5.33 9.52
C VAL A 430 -6.47 6.45 9.05
N GLN A 431 -7.57 6.09 8.40
CA GLN A 431 -8.56 7.03 7.89
C GLN A 431 -9.93 6.65 8.46
N THR A 432 -10.47 7.45 9.37
CA THR A 432 -11.77 7.17 9.97
C THR A 432 -12.82 8.18 9.52
N ARG A 433 -13.86 7.70 8.85
CA ARG A 433 -15.06 8.47 8.55
C ARG A 433 -16.09 8.28 9.65
N PHE A 434 -16.85 9.33 9.96
CA PHE A 434 -17.99 9.25 10.89
C PHE A 434 -19.32 9.41 10.15
N LEU A 435 -20.34 8.66 10.57
CA LEU A 435 -21.70 8.77 10.04
C LEU A 435 -22.72 8.81 11.20
N ASN A 436 -23.73 9.67 11.05
CA ASN A 436 -24.94 9.58 11.84
C ASN A 436 -25.99 8.81 11.02
N LEU A 437 -26.41 7.65 11.49
CA LEU A 437 -27.47 6.84 10.88
C LEU A 437 -28.64 6.62 11.85
N CYS A 438 -28.67 7.36 12.97
CA CYS A 438 -29.75 7.35 13.93
C CYS A 438 -30.72 8.52 13.64
N PRO A 439 -31.93 8.26 13.11
CA PRO A 439 -32.85 9.33 12.71
C PRO A 439 -33.44 10.11 13.89
N ASP A 440 -33.39 9.53 15.08
CA ASP A 440 -33.96 10.11 16.30
C ASP A 440 -33.00 11.13 16.96
N LEU A 441 -31.79 11.26 16.40
CA LEU A 441 -30.78 12.25 16.79
C LEU A 441 -30.52 13.16 15.58
N PRO A 442 -31.20 14.33 15.50
CA PRO A 442 -31.15 15.20 14.32
C PRO A 442 -29.73 15.63 13.94
N GLU A 443 -28.83 15.66 14.91
CA GLU A 443 -27.44 16.04 14.71
C GLU A 443 -26.57 15.43 15.82
N VAL A 444 -25.37 14.95 15.46
CA VAL A 444 -24.41 14.40 16.41
C VAL A 444 -22.99 14.87 16.10
N THR A 445 -22.16 14.92 17.14
CA THR A 445 -20.72 15.14 17.01
C THR A 445 -19.97 14.00 17.68
N PHE A 446 -18.96 13.47 16.98
CA PHE A 446 -18.02 12.50 17.52
C PHE A 446 -16.78 13.23 18.05
N THR A 447 -16.26 12.74 19.17
CA THR A 447 -15.19 13.36 19.94
C THR A 447 -14.23 12.31 20.48
N THR A 448 -13.08 12.74 21.00
CA THR A 448 -12.27 11.92 21.89
C THR A 448 -12.81 11.98 23.32
N THR A 449 -12.10 11.38 24.28
CA THR A 449 -12.47 11.34 25.70
C THR A 449 -12.84 12.73 26.26
N ASN A 450 -13.93 12.77 27.03
CA ASN A 450 -14.47 13.93 27.72
C ASN A 450 -14.90 15.08 26.79
N GLY A 451 -15.35 14.76 25.58
CA GLY A 451 -15.92 15.74 24.64
C GLY A 451 -14.86 16.60 23.95
N THR A 452 -13.59 16.19 24.04
CA THR A 452 -12.51 16.89 23.35
C THR A 452 -12.66 16.67 21.85
N LEU A 453 -12.73 17.76 21.09
CA LEU A 453 -12.90 17.68 19.65
C LEU A 453 -11.65 17.10 18.97
N PHE A 454 -11.87 16.35 17.89
CA PHE A 454 -10.78 15.99 17.00
C PHE A 454 -10.11 17.24 16.44
N LYS A 455 -8.79 17.16 16.25
CA LYS A 455 -7.99 18.29 15.78
C LYS A 455 -7.88 18.27 14.26
N GLU A 456 -7.89 19.46 13.68
CA GLU A 456 -7.49 19.66 12.30
C GLU A 456 -6.01 19.30 12.15
N GLY A 457 -5.67 18.65 11.04
CA GLY A 457 -4.31 18.29 10.72
C GLY A 457 -4.19 17.95 9.24
N LEU A 458 -2.96 17.73 8.79
CA LEU A 458 -2.66 17.48 7.37
C LEU A 458 -3.53 16.38 6.75
N PHE A 459 -3.90 15.37 7.54
CA PHE A 459 -4.73 14.24 7.12
C PHE A 459 -5.89 13.99 8.07
N SER A 460 -6.38 15.05 8.73
CA SER A 460 -7.47 14.96 9.69
C SER A 460 -8.33 16.20 9.59
N ALA A 461 -9.58 16.05 9.18
CA ALA A 461 -10.54 17.14 9.18
C ALA A 461 -11.42 17.05 10.42
N ALA A 462 -11.30 17.99 11.36
CA ALA A 462 -12.13 18.03 12.55
C ALA A 462 -13.63 18.05 12.20
N ARG A 463 -13.98 18.79 11.14
CA ARG A 463 -15.36 18.91 10.64
C ARG A 463 -15.92 17.59 10.09
N ALA A 464 -15.10 16.59 9.77
CA ALA A 464 -15.58 15.28 9.33
C ALA A 464 -16.33 14.51 10.43
N ALA A 465 -16.20 14.95 11.69
CA ALA A 465 -16.81 14.33 12.86
C ALA A 465 -17.86 15.23 13.56
N GLN A 466 -18.13 16.43 13.05
CA GLN A 466 -18.93 17.45 13.72
C GLN A 466 -20.24 17.72 12.99
N HIS A 467 -21.31 17.98 13.73
CA HIS A 467 -22.63 18.35 13.20
C HIS A 467 -23.14 17.40 12.11
N LEU A 468 -23.04 16.09 12.34
CA LEU A 468 -23.42 15.06 11.37
C LEU A 468 -24.93 14.80 11.40
N LEU A 469 -25.57 14.98 10.24
CA LEU A 469 -27.00 14.77 10.04
C LEU A 469 -27.31 13.30 9.68
N PRO A 470 -28.48 12.76 10.08
CA PRO A 470 -28.87 11.40 9.76
C PRO A 470 -28.86 11.08 8.26
N GLY A 471 -28.08 10.07 7.87
CA GLY A 471 -28.02 9.56 6.50
C GLY A 471 -27.27 10.44 5.49
N ILE A 472 -26.73 11.58 5.93
CA ILE A 472 -26.03 12.54 5.06
C ILE A 472 -24.53 12.47 5.36
N PRO A 473 -23.74 11.75 4.52
CA PRO A 473 -22.29 11.76 4.66
C PRO A 473 -21.72 13.15 4.37
N SER A 474 -20.61 13.49 4.99
CA SER A 474 -19.90 14.76 4.75
C SER A 474 -19.57 14.91 3.26
N SER A 475 -20.01 16.02 2.67
CA SER A 475 -19.76 16.32 1.26
C SER A 475 -18.31 16.76 1.06
N PRO A 476 -17.63 16.33 -0.03
CA PRO A 476 -16.31 16.84 -0.36
C PRO A 476 -16.30 18.35 -0.63
N LEU A 477 -17.45 18.97 -0.90
CA LEU A 477 -17.55 20.43 -1.05
C LEU A 477 -17.47 21.16 0.30
N THR A 478 -17.94 20.53 1.39
CA THR A 478 -17.97 21.14 2.72
C THR A 478 -16.81 20.65 3.59
N VAL A 479 -16.38 19.42 3.38
CA VAL A 479 -15.26 18.75 4.04
C VAL A 479 -14.45 18.03 2.95
N PRO A 480 -13.48 18.70 2.30
CA PRO A 480 -12.70 18.14 1.19
C PRO A 480 -12.03 16.81 1.51
N TYR A 481 -11.71 16.58 2.78
CA TYR A 481 -11.16 15.34 3.29
C TYR A 481 -12.08 14.76 4.38
N PRO A 482 -13.03 13.87 4.06
CA PRO A 482 -14.07 13.41 4.99
C PRO A 482 -13.57 12.32 5.96
N TYR A 483 -12.35 12.47 6.47
CA TYR A 483 -11.72 11.54 7.40
C TYR A 483 -11.03 12.28 8.55
N VAL A 484 -11.05 11.65 9.71
CA VAL A 484 -10.23 11.99 10.87
C VAL A 484 -9.09 10.98 10.96
N ASP A 485 -7.88 11.48 11.19
CA ASP A 485 -6.75 10.62 11.54
C ASP A 485 -6.79 10.39 13.05
N LEU A 486 -7.23 9.19 13.45
CA LEU A 486 -7.15 8.76 14.85
C LEU A 486 -5.71 8.45 15.30
N ARG A 487 -4.75 8.64 14.38
CA ARG A 487 -3.34 8.23 14.44
C ARG A 487 -3.21 6.72 14.54
N ALA A 488 -2.12 6.16 13.99
CA ALA A 488 -1.73 4.79 14.28
C ALA A 488 -1.31 4.72 15.75
N VAL A 489 -2.28 4.71 16.67
CA VAL A 489 -2.15 4.58 18.13
C VAL A 489 -3.53 4.36 18.76
N THR A 490 -4.57 5.11 18.36
CA THR A 490 -5.73 5.41 19.22
C THR A 490 -5.33 5.52 20.71
N GLY A 491 -4.73 6.65 21.06
CA GLY A 491 -4.52 7.06 22.45
C GLY A 491 -5.78 7.65 23.11
N SER A 492 -6.98 7.40 22.58
CA SER A 492 -8.22 7.92 23.18
C SER A 492 -9.45 7.19 22.65
N GLU A 493 -10.44 7.02 23.52
CA GLU A 493 -11.75 6.49 23.16
C GLU A 493 -12.49 7.44 22.20
N VAL A 494 -13.41 6.90 21.40
CA VAL A 494 -14.36 7.70 20.62
C VAL A 494 -15.67 7.79 21.40
N GLN A 495 -16.17 9.01 21.59
CA GLN A 495 -17.44 9.30 22.25
C GLN A 495 -18.37 10.06 21.32
N VAL A 496 -19.68 9.91 21.50
CA VAL A 496 -20.70 10.59 20.70
C VAL A 496 -21.56 11.52 21.57
N TYR A 497 -21.82 12.70 21.02
CA TYR A 497 -22.56 13.78 21.64
C TYR A 497 -23.74 14.18 20.76
N ARG A 498 -24.86 14.52 21.40
CA ARG A 498 -26.00 15.18 20.75
C ARG A 498 -25.64 16.65 20.58
N SER A 499 -25.26 17.05 19.37
CA SER A 499 -24.98 18.44 19.03
C SER A 499 -26.23 19.15 18.50
N GLN A 500 -26.15 20.48 18.39
CA GLN A 500 -27.13 21.32 17.72
C GLN A 500 -26.40 22.47 17.01
N PRO A 501 -27.03 23.17 16.05
CA PRO A 501 -26.43 24.36 15.45
C PRO A 501 -25.93 25.36 16.50
N GLY A 502 -24.62 25.63 16.51
CA GLY A 502 -23.98 26.53 17.47
C GLY A 502 -23.60 25.92 18.83
N VAL A 503 -23.90 24.64 19.07
CA VAL A 503 -23.55 23.92 20.31
C VAL A 503 -22.64 22.73 19.98
N LEU A 504 -21.39 22.80 20.43
CA LEU A 504 -20.34 21.82 20.14
C LEU A 504 -19.53 21.49 21.41
N PRO A 505 -19.32 20.20 21.77
CA PRO A 505 -19.88 19.01 21.12
C PRO A 505 -21.36 18.74 21.46
N GLY A 506 -21.94 19.47 22.43
CA GLY A 506 -23.29 19.24 22.95
C GLY A 506 -23.32 18.33 24.18
N ASP A 507 -24.38 17.54 24.33
CA ASP A 507 -24.57 16.64 25.48
C ASP A 507 -24.09 15.23 25.17
N ARG A 508 -23.30 14.63 26.07
CA ARG A 508 -22.82 13.24 25.90
C ARG A 508 -24.01 12.28 25.89
N ILE A 509 -24.06 11.37 24.91
CA ILE A 509 -25.06 10.31 24.87
C ILE A 509 -24.54 9.12 25.68
N THR A 510 -24.72 9.16 27.00
CA THR A 510 -24.11 8.20 27.95
C THR A 510 -24.62 6.76 27.81
N THR A 511 -25.75 6.55 27.15
CA THR A 511 -26.27 5.21 26.83
C THR A 511 -25.53 4.52 25.68
N VAL A 512 -24.73 5.27 24.92
CA VAL A 512 -23.89 4.72 23.85
C VAL A 512 -22.50 4.47 24.44
N PRO A 513 -22.04 3.21 24.53
CA PRO A 513 -20.68 2.90 24.96
C PRO A 513 -19.66 3.59 24.05
N GLU A 514 -18.56 4.04 24.65
CA GLU A 514 -17.44 4.59 23.89
C GLU A 514 -16.70 3.49 23.13
N LEU A 515 -16.14 3.83 21.96
CA LEU A 515 -15.27 2.90 21.25
C LEU A 515 -13.86 2.99 21.81
N THR A 516 -13.25 1.84 21.99
CA THR A 516 -11.89 1.66 22.47
C THR A 516 -10.97 1.28 21.31
N PRO A 517 -9.63 1.31 21.49
CA PRO A 517 -8.70 0.78 20.49
C PRO A 517 -9.01 -0.65 20.03
N ALA A 518 -9.54 -1.49 20.93
CA ALA A 518 -9.90 -2.88 20.63
C ALA A 518 -10.95 -2.99 19.52
N ASP A 519 -11.86 -2.01 19.41
CA ASP A 519 -12.94 -2.02 18.41
C ASP A 519 -12.43 -1.83 16.97
N PHE A 520 -11.18 -1.36 16.82
CA PHE A 520 -10.50 -1.17 15.53
C PHE A 520 -9.58 -2.34 15.15
N VAL A 521 -9.50 -3.37 16.00
CA VAL A 521 -8.67 -4.54 15.80
C VAL A 521 -9.51 -5.69 15.29
N ARG A 522 -9.17 -6.20 14.10
CA ARG A 522 -9.84 -7.38 13.52
C ARG A 522 -9.03 -8.65 13.70
N MET A 523 -7.71 -8.54 13.80
CA MET A 523 -6.86 -9.70 13.99
C MET A 523 -6.98 -10.29 15.41
N PRO A 524 -6.99 -11.62 15.57
CA PRO A 524 -6.94 -12.26 16.88
C PRO A 524 -5.80 -11.73 17.75
N SER A 525 -6.07 -11.51 19.04
CA SER A 525 -5.06 -11.04 20.01
C SER A 525 -3.84 -11.97 20.08
N SER A 526 -4.02 -13.27 19.82
CA SER A 526 -2.95 -14.27 19.75
C SER A 526 -1.93 -14.05 18.62
N LEU A 527 -2.24 -13.20 17.64
CA LEU A 527 -1.34 -12.83 16.54
C LEU A 527 -0.61 -11.49 16.79
N PHE A 528 -0.75 -10.94 18.00
CA PHE A 528 0.04 -9.83 18.49
C PHE A 528 1.04 -10.30 19.55
N LEU A 529 2.23 -9.70 19.55
CA LEU A 529 3.24 -9.97 20.56
C LEU A 529 2.68 -9.64 21.95
N ASN A 530 2.72 -10.61 22.87
CA ASN A 530 2.17 -10.51 24.24
C ASN A 530 0.66 -10.20 24.31
N GLY A 531 -0.10 -10.40 23.23
CA GLY A 531 -1.52 -10.06 23.18
C GLY A 531 -1.80 -8.56 23.26
N SER A 532 -0.77 -7.71 23.16
CA SER A 532 -0.91 -6.26 23.21
C SER A 532 -1.22 -5.75 21.81
N PHE A 533 -2.42 -5.19 21.66
CA PHE A 533 -2.90 -4.64 20.39
C PHE A 533 -3.04 -3.12 20.53
N GLY A 534 -2.49 -2.37 19.58
CA GLY A 534 -2.97 -1.01 19.29
C GLY A 534 -4.13 -1.07 18.30
N ALA A 535 -4.59 0.07 17.79
CA ALA A 535 -5.47 0.06 16.62
C ALA A 535 -4.73 -0.46 15.38
N GLU A 536 -5.41 -1.25 14.56
CA GLU A 536 -4.86 -1.64 13.26
C GLU A 536 -4.90 -0.46 12.28
N PRO A 537 -3.93 -0.35 11.38
CA PRO A 537 -4.06 0.51 10.21
C PRO A 537 -5.24 0.08 9.32
N GLY A 538 -5.88 1.05 8.69
CA GLY A 538 -6.90 0.84 7.70
C GLY A 538 -7.75 2.06 7.39
N VAL A 539 -8.70 1.83 6.50
CA VAL A 539 -9.77 2.76 6.15
C VAL A 539 -11.02 2.28 6.87
N TYR A 540 -11.54 3.12 7.76
CA TYR A 540 -12.63 2.81 8.67
C TYR A 540 -13.81 3.74 8.47
N THR A 541 -15.01 3.21 8.71
CA THR A 541 -16.21 4.01 8.99
C THR A 541 -16.73 3.67 10.38
N VAL A 542 -16.89 4.68 11.22
CA VAL A 542 -17.61 4.63 12.49
C VAL A 542 -19.01 5.20 12.25
N ALA A 543 -20.04 4.44 12.56
CA ALA A 543 -21.43 4.89 12.39
C ALA A 543 -22.22 4.75 13.68
N LEU A 544 -22.99 5.79 14.04
CA LEU A 544 -24.04 5.68 15.05
C LEU A 544 -25.29 5.09 14.40
N VAL A 545 -25.68 3.89 14.80
CA VAL A 545 -26.74 3.10 14.17
C VAL A 545 -27.89 2.78 15.13
N GLY A 546 -29.05 2.42 14.57
CA GLY A 546 -30.25 2.06 15.32
C GLY A 546 -31.14 3.26 15.65
N ARG A 547 -31.97 3.09 16.68
CA ARG A 547 -32.96 4.05 17.16
C ARG A 547 -32.60 4.56 18.55
N ASN A 548 -33.05 5.76 18.88
CA ASN A 548 -32.94 6.35 20.21
C ASN A 548 -34.33 6.64 20.78
N ASN A 549 -34.98 5.59 21.29
CA ASN A 549 -36.31 5.66 21.91
C ASN A 549 -36.33 4.84 23.21
N ALA A 550 -37.52 4.69 23.84
CA ALA A 550 -37.63 3.99 25.12
C ALA A 550 -37.31 2.48 25.05
N ALA A 551 -37.44 1.85 23.88
CA ALA A 551 -37.23 0.42 23.68
C ALA A 551 -35.87 0.08 23.02
N GLN A 552 -35.24 1.06 22.35
CA GLN A 552 -34.01 0.87 21.59
C GLN A 552 -33.02 2.00 21.88
N HIS A 553 -31.77 1.63 22.06
CA HIS A 553 -30.67 2.56 22.22
C HIS A 553 -29.75 2.49 21.00
N PRO A 554 -29.25 3.65 20.51
CA PRO A 554 -28.34 3.64 19.40
C PRO A 554 -27.00 3.06 19.87
N ARG A 555 -26.18 2.58 18.93
CA ARG A 555 -24.82 2.11 19.23
C ARG A 555 -23.86 2.56 18.14
N MET A 556 -22.59 2.70 18.48
CA MET A 556 -21.55 2.85 17.48
C MET A 556 -21.13 1.49 16.91
N ILE A 557 -20.89 1.43 15.61
CA ILE A 557 -20.25 0.28 14.94
C ILE A 557 -19.05 0.74 14.12
N VAL A 558 -18.07 -0.16 13.94
CA VAL A 558 -16.85 0.08 13.17
C VAL A 558 -16.79 -0.87 11.98
N ILE A 559 -16.67 -0.35 10.77
CA ILE A 559 -16.45 -1.14 9.55
C ILE A 559 -15.05 -0.82 9.01
N LYS A 560 -14.24 -1.87 8.74
CA LYS A 560 -12.93 -1.76 8.08
C LYS A 560 -13.12 -2.11 6.60
N HIS A 561 -12.65 -1.26 5.70
CA HIS A 561 -12.91 -1.37 4.27
C HIS A 561 -11.80 -2.08 3.49
N ASN A 562 -10.58 -2.16 4.04
CA ASN A 562 -9.43 -2.87 3.50
C ASN A 562 -9.18 -4.15 4.33
N LEU A 563 -9.78 -5.26 3.90
CA LEU A 563 -9.44 -6.58 4.44
C LEU A 563 -8.06 -7.04 3.99
#